data_AF-A0A250IL85-F1
#
_entry.id   AF-A0A250IL85-F1
#
_cell.length_a   1.000
_cell.length_b   1.000
_cell.length_c   1.000
_cell.angle_alpha   90.00
_cell.angle_beta   90.00
_cell.angle_gamma   90.00
#
_symmetry.space_group_name_H-M   'P 1'
#
loop_
_entity.id
_entity.type
_entity.pdbx_description
1 polymer ?
#
loop_
_entity_poly.entity_id
_entity_poly.type
_entity_poly.pdbx_seq_one_letter_code
_entity_poly.pdbx_strand_id
1 'polypeptide(L)'
;MGGLYKALGQSYAGRVQPPDAKPVLEKALLKKAEASADVRFEAKAPGKSTPQRVRSSEVPDQKVPYVLASGEGQRLVAGKELFALLGHQRTSIPRRRRLSASTGCSPSSMSWT
;
A
#
# COMPACT_ATOMS: atom_id res chain seq x y z
N MET A 1 6.12 -10.97 -4.18
CA MET A 1 6.90 -10.23 -3.16
C MET A 1 7.46 -8.98 -3.80
N GLY A 2 7.10 -7.80 -3.29
CA GLY A 2 7.30 -6.50 -3.98
C GLY A 2 8.77 -6.18 -4.28
N GLY A 3 9.05 -5.73 -5.50
CA GLY A 3 10.40 -5.44 -5.98
C GLY A 3 11.14 -4.37 -5.17
N LEU A 4 10.39 -3.42 -4.58
CA LEU A 4 10.93 -2.28 -3.83
C LEU A 4 11.92 -2.68 -2.75
N TYR A 5 11.49 -3.46 -1.75
CA TYR A 5 12.34 -3.79 -0.60
C TYR A 5 13.53 -4.66 -0.96
N LYS A 6 13.40 -5.50 -2.00
CA LYS A 6 14.52 -6.29 -2.54
C LYS A 6 15.52 -5.43 -3.31
N ALA A 7 15.06 -4.36 -3.95
CA ALA A 7 15.91 -3.43 -4.69
C ALA A 7 16.68 -2.48 -3.75
N LEU A 8 16.06 -2.08 -2.63
CA LEU A 8 16.65 -1.17 -1.64
C LEU A 8 17.52 -1.87 -0.59
N GLY A 9 17.20 -3.11 -0.24
CA GLY A 9 17.81 -3.83 0.87
C GLY A 9 18.69 -5.00 0.46
N GLN A 10 19.40 -5.53 1.46
CA GLN A 10 20.09 -6.82 1.39
C GLN A 10 19.29 -7.85 2.19
N SER A 11 19.44 -9.14 1.85
CA SER A 11 18.86 -10.21 2.66
C SER A 11 19.42 -10.16 4.08
N TYR A 12 18.54 -10.25 5.08
CA TYR A 12 18.93 -10.20 6.48
C TYR A 12 18.25 -11.34 7.24
N ALA A 13 19.03 -12.09 8.01
CA ALA A 13 18.56 -13.27 8.73
C ALA A 13 17.98 -12.94 10.12
N GLY A 14 18.29 -11.75 10.66
CA GLY A 14 17.76 -11.32 11.94
C GLY A 14 16.28 -10.97 11.89
N ARG A 15 15.58 -11.17 13.00
CA ARG A 15 14.15 -10.82 13.15
C ARG A 15 13.92 -9.36 13.52
N VAL A 16 14.92 -8.71 14.11
CA VAL A 16 14.84 -7.35 14.63
C VAL A 16 15.88 -6.47 13.95
N GLN A 17 15.58 -5.18 13.84
CA GLN A 17 16.53 -4.20 13.30
C GLN A 17 17.82 -4.22 14.14
N PRO A 18 19.01 -4.30 13.51
CA PRO A 18 20.26 -4.25 14.26
C PRO A 18 20.45 -2.85 14.89
N PRO A 19 21.01 -2.77 16.11
CA PRO A 19 21.14 -1.50 16.83
C PRO A 19 22.01 -0.48 16.11
N ASP A 20 23.06 -0.94 15.40
CA ASP A 20 24.03 -0.08 14.73
C ASP A 20 23.76 0.10 13.23
N ALA A 21 22.57 -0.27 12.75
CA ALA A 21 22.22 -0.19 11.35
C ALA A 21 22.17 1.26 10.86
N LYS A 22 23.07 1.65 9.96
CA LYS A 22 23.07 2.95 9.27
C LYS A 22 22.98 2.75 7.76
N PRO A 23 21.84 2.27 7.23
CA PRO A 23 21.69 2.03 5.79
C PRO A 23 21.76 3.36 5.04
N VAL A 24 22.65 3.43 4.04
CA VAL A 24 22.75 4.57 3.12
C VAL A 24 21.96 4.22 1.85
N LEU A 25 20.95 5.03 1.53
CA LEU A 25 20.16 4.87 0.31
C LEU A 25 20.73 5.74 -0.81
N GLU A 26 21.64 5.17 -1.60
CA GLU A 26 22.23 5.85 -2.74
C GLU A 26 21.20 6.12 -3.85
N LYS A 27 21.38 7.22 -4.58
CA LYS A 27 20.48 7.61 -5.69
C LYS A 27 20.34 6.51 -6.74
N ALA A 28 21.40 5.72 -6.99
CA ALA A 28 21.36 4.60 -7.92
C ALA A 28 20.40 3.50 -7.47
N LEU A 29 20.37 3.18 -6.17
CA LEU A 29 19.44 2.21 -5.59
C LEU A 29 17.99 2.72 -5.65
N LEU A 30 17.77 4.01 -5.38
CA LEU A 30 16.45 4.63 -5.51
C LEU A 30 15.92 4.52 -6.95
N LYS A 31 16.75 4.82 -7.96
CA LYS A 31 16.37 4.66 -9.38
C LYS A 31 16.05 3.21 -9.75
N LYS A 32 16.86 2.25 -9.27
CA LYS A 32 16.62 0.83 -9.48
C LYS A 32 15.29 0.39 -8.85
N ALA A 33 14.98 0.93 -7.67
CA ALA A 33 13.74 0.65 -6.97
C ALA A 33 12.51 1.18 -7.72
N GLU A 34 12.55 2.41 -8.25
CA GLU A 34 11.49 2.98 -9.10
C GLU A 34 11.24 2.15 -10.35
N ALA A 35 12.29 1.58 -10.96
CA ALA A 35 12.12 0.69 -12.11
C ALA A 35 11.46 -0.66 -11.75
N SER A 36 11.52 -1.06 -10.48
CA SER A 36 11.08 -2.38 -9.99
C SER A 36 9.70 -2.38 -9.31
N ALA A 37 9.16 -1.19 -9.01
CA ALA A 37 7.93 -1.03 -8.23
C ALA A 37 7.21 0.27 -8.60
N ASP A 38 5.89 0.31 -8.35
CA ASP A 38 5.08 1.53 -8.52
C ASP A 38 5.33 2.50 -7.36
N VAL A 39 6.48 3.16 -7.40
CA VAL A 39 6.93 4.15 -6.41
C VAL A 39 7.65 5.28 -7.13
N ARG A 40 7.61 6.48 -6.53
CA ARG A 40 8.40 7.64 -6.95
C ARG A 40 9.05 8.25 -5.72
N PHE A 41 10.32 8.59 -5.81
CA PHE A 41 11.03 9.29 -4.74
C PHE A 41 11.06 10.78 -5.02
N GLU A 42 10.47 11.56 -4.11
CA GLU A 42 10.52 13.01 -4.17
C GLU A 42 11.70 13.54 -3.36
N ALA A 43 12.46 14.49 -3.95
CA ALA A 43 13.53 15.19 -3.22
C ALA A 43 12.99 16.21 -2.22
N LYS A 44 11.71 16.59 -2.35
CA LYS A 44 11.05 17.55 -1.48
C LYS A 44 10.68 16.87 -0.17
N ALA A 45 11.24 17.36 0.93
CA ALA A 45 10.82 16.92 2.26
C ALA A 45 9.33 17.25 2.50
N PRO A 46 8.61 16.43 3.28
CA PRO A 46 7.28 16.81 3.75
C PRO A 46 7.34 18.14 4.52
N GLY A 47 6.22 18.88 4.54
CA GLY A 47 6.14 20.21 5.14
C GLY A 47 6.59 20.25 6.61
N LYS A 48 7.02 21.42 7.08
CA LYS A 48 7.60 21.64 8.43
C LYS A 48 6.56 21.76 9.55
N SER A 49 5.50 20.94 9.56
CA SER A 49 4.55 20.93 10.67
C SER A 49 5.06 20.03 11.79
N THR A 50 4.90 20.46 13.03
CA THR A 50 5.14 19.61 14.21
C THR A 50 4.23 18.38 14.14
N PRO A 51 4.75 17.14 14.28
CA PRO A 51 3.93 15.94 14.34
C PRO A 51 2.87 16.06 15.45
N GLN A 52 1.62 15.74 15.13
CA GLN A 52 0.51 15.80 16.08
C GLN A 52 0.03 14.41 16.46
N ARG A 53 -0.35 14.23 17.72
CA ARG A 53 -1.06 13.02 18.16
C ARG A 53 -2.40 12.95 17.45
N VAL A 54 -2.68 11.81 16.85
CA VAL A 54 -3.93 11.54 16.13
C VAL A 54 -5.10 11.55 17.11
N ARG A 55 -6.15 12.29 16.76
CA ARG A 55 -7.42 12.38 17.52
C ARG A 55 -8.66 11.98 16.70
N SER A 56 -8.48 11.70 15.41
CA SER A 56 -9.59 11.29 14.55
C SER A 56 -10.12 9.92 14.97
N SER A 57 -11.44 9.81 15.07
CA SER A 57 -12.15 8.61 15.50
C SER A 57 -12.99 7.95 14.40
N GLU A 58 -13.28 8.68 13.33
CA GLU A 58 -14.23 8.28 12.30
C GLU A 58 -13.56 7.94 10.98
N VAL A 59 -14.06 6.90 10.32
CA VAL A 59 -13.67 6.56 8.96
C VAL A 59 -14.40 7.50 8.00
N PRO A 60 -13.70 8.24 7.13
CA PRO A 60 -14.35 9.11 6.15
C PRO A 60 -15.22 8.33 5.16
N ASP A 61 -16.28 8.96 4.64
CA ASP A 61 -17.13 8.35 3.58
C ASP A 61 -16.54 8.46 2.16
N GLN A 62 -15.32 8.97 2.05
CA GLN A 62 -14.66 9.25 0.78
C GLN A 62 -13.20 8.76 0.78
N LYS A 63 -12.66 8.57 -0.42
CA LYS A 63 -11.28 8.14 -0.63
C LYS A 63 -10.30 9.29 -0.42
N VAL A 64 -9.99 9.57 0.84
CA VAL A 64 -9.00 10.56 1.27
C VAL A 64 -7.96 9.93 2.20
N PRO A 65 -6.76 10.52 2.32
CA PRO A 65 -5.80 10.12 3.34
C PRO A 65 -6.33 10.47 4.74
N TYR A 66 -6.25 9.53 5.69
CA TYR A 66 -6.59 9.76 7.09
C TYR A 66 -5.73 8.90 8.00
N VAL A 67 -5.71 9.24 9.29
CA VAL A 67 -5.08 8.43 10.35
C VAL A 67 -6.07 8.35 11.50
N LEU A 68 -6.29 7.16 12.04
CA LEU A 68 -7.21 6.92 13.16
C LEU A 68 -6.43 6.75 14.47
N ALA A 69 -7.01 7.23 15.56
CA ALA A 69 -6.51 6.89 16.89
C ALA A 69 -6.71 5.40 17.18
N SER A 70 -5.85 4.83 18.02
CA SER A 70 -5.93 3.42 18.39
C SER A 70 -7.26 3.13 19.10
N GLY A 71 -7.93 2.05 18.69
CA GLY A 71 -9.24 1.64 19.22
C GLY A 71 -10.44 2.29 18.54
N GLU A 72 -10.21 3.23 17.61
CA GLU A 72 -11.26 3.89 16.84
C GLU A 72 -11.54 3.21 15.49
N GLY A 73 -12.42 3.81 14.69
CA GLY A 73 -12.97 3.24 13.47
C GLY A 73 -14.40 2.75 13.67
N GLN A 74 -14.97 2.11 12.64
CA GLN A 74 -16.33 1.61 12.73
C GLN A 74 -16.35 0.31 13.55
N ARG A 75 -17.04 0.37 14.70
CA ARG A 75 -17.08 -0.71 15.69
C ARG A 75 -18.33 -1.56 15.52
N LEU A 76 -18.14 -2.87 15.41
CA LEU A 76 -19.21 -3.86 15.24
C LEU A 76 -19.03 -4.96 16.28
N VAL A 77 -20.11 -5.34 16.95
CA VAL A 77 -20.11 -6.47 17.88
C VAL A 77 -20.84 -7.64 17.24
N ALA A 78 -20.19 -8.80 17.18
CA ALA A 78 -20.83 -10.04 16.75
C ALA A 78 -20.60 -11.12 17.81
N GLY A 79 -21.66 -11.51 18.50
CA GLY A 79 -21.56 -12.43 19.64
C GLY A 79 -20.71 -11.86 20.76
N LYS A 80 -19.51 -12.43 20.96
CA LYS A 80 -18.54 -12.03 22.00
C LYS A 80 -17.35 -11.26 21.45
N GLU A 81 -17.33 -10.98 20.15
CA GLU A 81 -16.20 -10.36 19.47
C GLU A 81 -16.50 -8.90 19.12
N LEU A 82 -15.48 -8.05 19.23
CA LEU A 82 -15.49 -6.66 18.81
C LEU A 82 -14.58 -6.51 17.58
N PHE A 83 -15.17 -6.07 16.47
CA PHE A 83 -14.47 -5.74 15.25
C PHE A 83 -14.32 -4.22 15.12
N ALA A 84 -13.11 -3.77 14.79
CA ALA A 84 -12.84 -2.39 14.42
C ALA A 84 -12.47 -2.34 12.93
N LEU A 85 -13.39 -1.82 12.11
CA LEU A 85 -13.14 -1.58 10.69
C LEU A 85 -12.41 -0.24 10.54
N LEU A 86 -11.12 -0.32 10.16
CA LEU A 86 -10.26 0.84 9.95
C LEU A 86 -10.44 1.47 8.55
N GLY A 87 -11.16 0.79 7.65
CA GLY A 87 -11.47 1.24 6.30
C GLY A 87 -12.53 0.34 5.66
N HIS A 88 -13.26 0.89 4.69
CA HIS A 88 -14.30 0.18 3.95
C HIS A 88 -14.22 0.48 2.45
N GLN A 89 -15.12 -0.10 1.66
CA GLN A 89 -15.10 -0.01 0.20
C GLN A 89 -15.04 1.42 -0.35
N ARG A 90 -15.61 2.41 0.36
CA ARG A 90 -15.58 3.82 -0.05
C ARG A 90 -14.24 4.50 0.21
N THR A 91 -13.46 4.04 1.20
CA THR A 91 -12.13 4.59 1.49
C THR A 91 -11.02 3.86 0.75
N SER A 92 -11.19 2.58 0.44
CA SER A 92 -10.19 1.77 -0.25
C SER A 92 -10.28 1.85 -1.78
N ILE A 93 -9.14 1.79 -2.47
CA ILE A 93 -9.13 1.60 -3.93
C ILE A 93 -9.55 0.16 -4.23
N PRO A 94 -10.49 -0.08 -5.18
CA PRO A 94 -10.77 -1.44 -5.63
C PRO A 94 -9.50 -2.08 -6.18
N ARG A 95 -9.14 -3.26 -5.65
CA ARG A 95 -8.02 -4.04 -6.18
C ARG A 95 -8.40 -4.56 -7.56
N ARG A 96 -7.85 -3.96 -8.63
CA ARG A 96 -7.89 -4.55 -9.97
C ARG A 96 -7.20 -5.92 -9.91
N ARG A 97 -7.97 -7.01 -9.90
CA ARG A 97 -7.44 -8.31 -10.33
C ARG A 97 -7.11 -8.15 -11.81
N ARG A 98 -5.82 -8.19 -12.15
CA ARG A 98 -5.40 -8.39 -13.53
C ARG A 98 -5.80 -9.82 -13.88
N LEU A 99 -7.01 -9.99 -14.40
CA LEU A 99 -7.39 -11.22 -15.08
C LEU A 99 -6.50 -11.28 -16.33
N SER A 100 -5.49 -12.16 -16.32
CA SER A 100 -4.80 -12.51 -17.56
C SER A 100 -5.80 -13.32 -18.38
N ALA A 101 -6.48 -12.66 -19.32
CA ALA A 101 -7.12 -13.38 -20.40
C ALA A 101 -5.99 -14.02 -21.23
N SER A 102 -5.78 -15.33 -21.07
CA SER A 102 -5.10 -16.12 -22.09
C SER A 102 -6.04 -16.15 -23.28
N THR A 103 -5.92 -15.18 -24.19
CA THR A 103 -6.68 -15.12 -25.43
C THR A 103 -6.13 -16.18 -26.38
N GLY A 104 -6.49 -17.44 -26.13
CA GLY A 104 -6.43 -18.53 -27.10
C GLY A 104 -7.85 -18.84 -27.54
N CYS A 105 -8.43 -17.99 -28.38
CA CYS A 105 -9.58 -18.37 -29.21
C CYS A 105 -9.73 -17.33 -30.34
N SER A 106 -9.36 -17.74 -31.56
CA SER A 106 -9.61 -17.01 -32.80
C SER A 106 -10.99 -17.38 -33.33
N PRO A 107 -11.88 -16.43 -33.64
CA PRO A 107 -13.06 -16.69 -34.45
C PRO A 107 -13.02 -15.88 -35.74
N SER A 108 -12.19 -16.30 -36.70
CA SER A 108 -12.35 -15.91 -38.10
C SER A 108 -13.28 -16.89 -38.80
N SER A 109 -14.58 -16.69 -38.66
CA SER A 109 -15.60 -17.05 -39.67
C SER A 109 -16.99 -16.71 -39.14
N MET A 110 -17.58 -15.59 -39.60
CA MET A 110 -19.03 -15.46 -39.67
C MET A 110 -19.37 -14.36 -40.68
N SER A 111 -19.61 -14.80 -41.92
CA SER A 111 -20.28 -14.04 -42.96
C SER A 111 -21.77 -13.91 -42.61
N TRP A 112 -22.31 -12.70 -42.77
CA TRP A 112 -23.75 -12.43 -42.71
C TRP A 112 -24.29 -12.35 -44.14
N THR A 113 -25.28 -13.19 -44.45
CA THR A 113 -26.30 -12.96 -45.48
C THR A 113 -27.61 -12.69 -44.77
#